data_AF-A0A2V8SCG9-F1
#
_entry.id   AF-A0A2V8SCG9-F1
#
_cell.length_a   1.000
_cell.length_b   1.000
_cell.length_c   1.000
_cell.angle_alpha   90.00
_cell.angle_beta   90.00
_cell.angle_gamma   90.00
#
_symmetry.space_group_name_H-M   'P 1'
#
loop_
_entity.id
_entity.type
_entity.pdbx_description
1 polymer ?
#
loop_
_entity_poly.entity_id
_entity_poly.type
_entity_poly.pdbx_seq_one_letter_code
_entity_poly.pdbx_strand_id
1 'polypeptide(L)'
;MREATKKTTEEGLTRRHFMKCGAGAAIAAGCLHALELHAAATEARAGQAAAARVYVCPPCGLPCDKLTFDKPGNCPQCGMTLIPLDGEGGPPRVAILLYNGAEIIDFSGPWEVFGTAGFLVHTVAESLEPHMMVFGQKVVPDYTFENSPKADVLLVPGGGYGGQMKNDALIGWIKRKSDDVKYVMSVCTGAFLLGQAGLLSGQTATCTYGMVEDLSAFPNTKVVYDARYVESGKIITSAGLSSGIDAAIHLVSKMLGRGQAQSVALGMEYRWDPDARWARGALADRYLPDGLAGGDARIKGAQTKLISTEGDADRWEFKLLMSEPNSPARIINLLRERIAANSGVGGMVKRISHLRTGPTFIGGAKNTEIRWKFTDDQGRGCVTLKLARDTK
;
A
#
# COMPACT_ATOMS: atom_id res chain seq x y z
N MET A 1 39.43 44.90 -44.77
CA MET A 1 40.38 44.89 -43.63
C MET A 1 39.62 44.24 -42.46
N ARG A 2 39.82 42.94 -42.19
CA ARG A 2 40.53 42.35 -41.01
C ARG A 2 40.12 43.00 -39.67
N GLU A 3 39.74 42.33 -38.59
CA GLU A 3 39.82 40.93 -38.09
C GLU A 3 38.81 40.80 -36.91
N ALA A 4 38.09 39.67 -36.75
CA ALA A 4 38.24 38.64 -35.70
C ALA A 4 37.81 39.07 -34.27
N THR A 5 37.14 38.32 -33.38
CA THR A 5 36.65 36.93 -33.27
C THR A 5 35.82 36.87 -31.96
N LYS A 6 34.67 36.17 -31.93
CA LYS A 6 34.35 35.12 -30.94
C LYS A 6 32.97 34.51 -31.23
N LYS A 7 32.98 33.21 -31.51
CA LYS A 7 31.81 32.31 -31.59
C LYS A 7 31.72 31.51 -30.30
N THR A 8 30.51 31.35 -29.78
CA THR A 8 30.10 30.20 -28.98
C THR A 8 28.67 29.87 -29.43
N THR A 9 28.52 28.76 -30.14
CA THR A 9 27.24 28.20 -30.55
C THR A 9 26.95 26.96 -29.72
N GLU A 10 25.71 26.91 -29.22
CA GLU A 10 24.99 25.72 -28.78
C GLU A 10 25.01 24.62 -29.85
N GLU A 11 25.06 23.35 -29.44
CA GLU A 11 24.42 22.25 -30.16
C GLU A 11 24.33 21.03 -29.23
N GLY A 12 23.13 20.83 -28.64
CA GLY A 12 22.77 19.66 -27.84
C GLY A 12 22.33 18.50 -28.72
N LEU A 13 22.90 17.32 -28.46
CA LEU A 13 22.86 16.11 -29.27
C LEU A 13 21.46 15.58 -29.63
N THR A 14 21.23 15.31 -30.91
CA THR A 14 20.16 14.46 -31.43
C THR A 14 20.58 13.00 -31.57
N ARG A 15 19.64 12.09 -31.24
CA ARG A 15 19.68 10.63 -31.43
C ARG A 15 20.15 10.21 -32.83
N ARG A 16 21.27 9.48 -32.91
CA ARG A 16 21.53 8.29 -33.75
C ARG A 16 23.04 8.09 -33.85
N HIS A 17 23.59 7.10 -33.14
CA HIS A 17 24.73 6.30 -33.60
C HIS A 17 24.67 4.95 -32.87
N PHE A 18 24.09 3.98 -33.58
CA PHE A 18 24.19 2.55 -33.29
C PHE A 18 24.96 1.97 -34.47
N MET A 19 26.14 1.38 -34.25
CA MET A 19 26.50 0.09 -34.83
C MET A 19 27.81 -0.45 -34.24
N LYS A 20 27.69 -1.69 -33.73
CA LYS A 20 28.60 -2.82 -33.92
C LYS A 20 30.03 -2.73 -33.38
N CYS A 21 30.25 -3.41 -32.25
CA CYS A 21 31.15 -4.55 -32.26
C CYS A 21 30.74 -5.53 -31.15
N GLY A 22 30.53 -6.80 -31.51
CA GLY A 22 30.25 -7.87 -30.58
C GLY A 22 31.52 -8.61 -30.16
N ALA A 23 31.34 -9.40 -29.09
CA ALA A 23 32.14 -10.51 -28.62
C ALA A 23 33.44 -10.21 -27.84
N GLY A 24 33.42 -10.65 -26.58
CA GLY A 24 34.47 -11.47 -26.00
C GLY A 24 35.73 -10.75 -25.51
N ALA A 25 36.21 -11.18 -24.34
CA ALA A 25 37.51 -10.85 -23.78
C ALA A 25 37.71 -9.42 -23.24
N ALA A 26 36.99 -9.09 -22.16
CA ALA A 26 37.46 -8.08 -21.19
C ALA A 26 36.93 -8.38 -19.77
N ILE A 27 36.95 -9.65 -19.36
CA ILE A 27 36.87 -10.06 -17.94
C ILE A 27 38.16 -10.82 -17.64
N ALA A 28 39.26 -10.08 -17.43
CA ALA A 28 40.49 -10.54 -16.78
C ALA A 28 41.53 -9.42 -16.86
N ALA A 29 41.60 -8.57 -15.83
CA ALA A 29 42.79 -7.76 -15.50
C ALA A 29 42.62 -6.90 -14.23
N GLY A 30 41.42 -6.75 -13.68
CA GLY A 30 41.17 -5.89 -12.52
C GLY A 30 41.23 -6.56 -11.13
N CYS A 31 41.43 -7.89 -11.05
CA CYS A 31 41.21 -8.65 -9.79
C CYS A 31 42.46 -9.13 -9.05
N LEU A 32 43.68 -8.66 -9.35
CA LEU A 32 44.90 -9.22 -8.75
C LEU A 32 45.67 -8.33 -7.76
N HIS A 33 45.10 -7.22 -7.26
CA HIS A 33 45.75 -6.41 -6.20
C HIS A 33 44.88 -6.14 -4.96
N ALA A 34 43.67 -6.70 -4.89
CA ALA A 34 42.80 -6.62 -3.71
C ALA A 34 42.79 -7.91 -2.86
N LEU A 35 43.57 -8.93 -3.25
CA LEU A 35 43.55 -10.28 -2.67
C LEU A 35 44.61 -10.54 -1.58
N GLU A 36 45.54 -9.62 -1.33
CA GLU A 36 46.59 -9.84 -0.31
C GLU A 36 46.38 -9.06 1.01
N LEU A 37 45.44 -8.11 1.06
CA LEU A 37 45.12 -7.37 2.29
C LEU A 37 43.93 -7.95 3.09
N HIS A 38 43.22 -8.94 2.55
CA HIS A 38 42.15 -9.66 3.26
C HIS A 38 42.60 -10.97 3.91
N ALA A 39 43.75 -11.54 3.52
CA ALA A 39 44.21 -12.82 4.04
C ALA A 39 44.66 -12.75 5.53
N ALA A 40 45.20 -11.62 5.98
CA ALA A 40 45.70 -11.45 7.34
C ALA A 40 44.62 -11.15 8.40
N ALA A 41 43.40 -10.75 7.99
CA ALA A 41 42.30 -10.46 8.91
C ALA A 41 41.42 -11.70 9.20
N THR A 42 41.52 -12.74 8.38
CA THR A 42 40.76 -13.99 8.51
C THR A 42 41.38 -15.02 9.46
N GLU A 43 42.67 -14.93 9.76
CA GLU A 43 43.35 -15.91 10.63
C GLU A 43 43.17 -15.64 12.13
N ALA A 44 42.70 -14.45 12.53
CA ALA A 44 42.53 -14.08 13.93
C ALA A 44 41.13 -14.38 14.52
N ARG A 45 40.21 -15.00 13.76
CA ARG A 45 38.86 -15.37 14.23
C ARG A 45 38.53 -16.86 14.17
N ALA A 46 39.52 -17.72 13.95
CA ALA A 46 39.39 -19.16 14.08
C ALA A 46 39.50 -19.55 15.57
N GLY A 47 38.41 -19.38 16.32
CA GLY A 47 38.41 -19.64 17.76
C GLY A 47 37.04 -19.76 18.40
N GLN A 48 36.01 -20.13 17.63
CA GLN A 48 34.74 -20.67 18.13
C GLN A 48 34.12 -21.44 16.95
N ALA A 49 34.01 -22.76 17.07
CA ALA A 49 33.35 -23.57 16.06
C ALA A 49 31.88 -23.13 15.95
N ALA A 50 31.56 -22.36 14.91
CA ALA A 50 30.18 -22.09 14.55
C ALA A 50 29.51 -23.46 14.28
N ALA A 51 28.40 -23.74 14.98
CA ALA A 51 27.62 -24.94 14.72
C ALA A 51 27.30 -25.01 13.22
N ALA A 52 27.43 -26.20 12.62
CA ALA A 52 27.16 -26.39 11.20
C ALA A 52 25.73 -25.90 10.88
N ARG A 53 25.62 -24.87 10.05
CA ARG A 53 24.31 -24.33 9.63
C ARG A 53 23.57 -25.39 8.83
N VAL A 54 22.35 -25.69 9.26
CA VAL A 54 21.42 -26.54 8.52
C VAL A 54 20.68 -25.67 7.52
N TYR A 55 20.49 -26.15 6.30
CA TYR A 55 19.76 -25.49 5.23
C TYR A 55 18.50 -26.28 4.88
N VAL A 56 17.47 -25.62 4.36
CA VAL A 56 16.23 -26.24 3.86
C VAL A 56 15.89 -25.72 2.48
N CYS A 57 15.06 -26.46 1.76
CA CYS A 57 14.40 -25.93 0.58
C CYS A 57 13.31 -24.92 1.01
N PRO A 58 13.21 -23.74 0.39
CA PRO A 58 12.00 -22.94 0.52
C PRO A 58 10.76 -23.76 0.14
N PRO A 59 9.56 -23.44 0.69
CA PRO A 59 8.35 -24.18 0.36
C PRO A 59 8.05 -24.07 -1.14
N CYS A 60 8.03 -25.19 -1.85
CA CYS A 60 7.64 -25.26 -3.27
C CYS A 60 6.53 -26.27 -3.54
N GLY A 61 6.00 -26.93 -2.51
CA GLY A 61 4.98 -27.95 -2.66
C GLY A 61 5.50 -29.29 -3.19
N LEU A 62 6.83 -29.49 -3.19
CA LEU A 62 7.49 -30.73 -3.59
C LEU A 62 8.02 -31.49 -2.36
N PRO A 63 8.37 -32.79 -2.49
CA PRO A 63 8.91 -33.57 -1.37
C PRO A 63 10.15 -32.95 -0.69
N CYS A 64 10.88 -32.09 -1.39
CA CYS A 64 12.04 -31.39 -0.85
C CYS A 64 11.73 -30.41 0.27
N ASP A 65 10.47 -30.02 0.47
CA ASP A 65 10.05 -29.18 1.59
C ASP A 65 10.32 -29.84 2.96
N LYS A 66 10.56 -31.16 2.98
CA LYS A 66 10.91 -31.94 4.18
C LYS A 66 12.40 -32.26 4.31
N LEU A 67 13.22 -31.83 3.35
CA LEU A 67 14.65 -32.14 3.32
C LEU A 67 15.47 -31.05 4.00
N THR A 68 16.53 -31.48 4.70
CA THR A 68 17.57 -30.62 5.24
C THR A 68 18.89 -30.88 4.53
N PHE A 69 19.75 -29.86 4.49
CA PHE A 69 21.04 -29.88 3.82
C PHE A 69 22.10 -29.31 4.75
N ASP A 70 23.33 -29.76 4.64
CA ASP A 70 24.47 -29.36 5.48
C ASP A 70 25.29 -28.21 4.86
N LYS A 71 24.96 -27.83 3.62
CA LYS A 71 25.69 -26.82 2.83
C LYS A 71 24.72 -25.90 2.09
N PRO A 72 25.14 -24.64 1.83
CA PRO A 72 24.41 -23.77 0.91
C PRO A 72 24.48 -24.34 -0.51
N GLY A 73 23.53 -23.95 -1.35
CA GLY A 73 23.45 -24.39 -2.75
C GLY A 73 22.03 -24.32 -3.27
N ASN A 74 21.75 -25.09 -4.33
CA ASN A 74 20.40 -25.21 -4.88
C ASN A 74 19.81 -26.56 -4.51
N CYS A 75 18.51 -26.59 -4.25
CA CYS A 75 17.78 -27.81 -3.97
C CYS A 75 17.87 -28.74 -5.19
N PRO A 76 18.30 -30.00 -5.02
CA PRO A 76 18.48 -30.93 -6.13
C PRO A 76 17.16 -31.38 -6.78
N GLN A 77 16.02 -31.14 -6.13
CA GLN A 77 14.70 -31.50 -6.67
C GLN A 77 14.02 -30.34 -7.42
N CYS A 78 14.01 -29.14 -6.86
CA CYS A 78 13.27 -28.01 -7.44
C CYS A 78 14.17 -26.90 -8.01
N GLY A 79 15.48 -26.98 -7.81
CA GLY A 79 16.44 -25.98 -8.28
C GLY A 79 16.46 -24.67 -7.48
N MET A 80 15.57 -24.48 -6.51
CA MET A 80 15.54 -23.27 -5.68
C MET A 80 16.73 -23.18 -4.74
N THR A 81 17.22 -21.97 -4.49
CA THR A 81 18.31 -21.71 -3.54
C THR A 81 17.94 -22.18 -2.13
N LEU A 82 18.78 -23.02 -1.54
CA LEU A 82 18.66 -23.50 -0.16
C LEU A 82 18.92 -22.37 0.83
N ILE A 83 18.21 -22.42 1.96
CA ILE A 83 18.18 -21.33 2.93
C ILE A 83 18.56 -21.83 4.32
N PRO A 84 19.31 -21.07 5.14
CA PRO A 84 19.58 -21.43 6.52
C PRO A 84 18.29 -21.65 7.33
N LEU A 85 18.25 -22.74 8.08
CA LEU A 85 17.15 -23.13 8.97
C LEU A 85 17.08 -22.24 10.22
N ASP A 86 18.20 -21.67 10.65
CA ASP A 86 18.29 -20.73 11.78
C ASP A 86 17.73 -19.33 11.44
N GLY A 87 17.48 -19.04 10.16
CA GLY A 87 16.99 -17.75 9.68
C GLY A 87 18.04 -16.64 9.66
N GLU A 88 19.27 -16.91 10.10
CA GLU A 88 20.37 -15.94 10.16
C GLU A 88 21.20 -16.03 8.87
N GLY A 89 21.22 -14.94 8.09
CA GLY A 89 21.97 -14.86 6.83
C GLY A 89 21.31 -15.54 5.62
N GLY A 90 20.05 -15.98 5.74
CA GLY A 90 19.20 -16.40 4.62
C GLY A 90 18.44 -15.24 3.96
N PRO A 91 17.74 -15.49 2.83
CA PRO A 91 16.86 -14.49 2.25
C PRO A 91 15.75 -14.09 3.26
N PRO A 92 15.34 -12.81 3.30
CA PRO A 92 14.29 -12.36 4.21
C PRO A 92 12.97 -13.13 4.02
N ARG A 93 12.22 -13.31 5.10
CA ARG A 93 10.99 -14.12 5.12
C ARG A 93 9.76 -13.29 5.44
N VAL A 94 8.68 -13.49 4.68
CA VAL A 94 7.40 -12.79 4.87
C VAL A 94 6.30 -13.79 5.18
N ALA A 95 5.67 -13.65 6.34
CA ALA A 95 4.44 -14.34 6.68
C ALA A 95 3.25 -13.44 6.34
N ILE A 96 2.37 -13.91 5.48
CA ILE A 96 1.18 -13.20 5.02
C ILE A 96 -0.05 -13.83 5.65
N LEU A 97 -0.80 -13.07 6.43
CA LEU A 97 -2.08 -13.54 6.97
C LEU A 97 -3.10 -13.73 5.84
N LEU A 98 -3.80 -14.86 5.83
CA LEU A 98 -5.03 -15.09 5.07
C LEU A 98 -6.21 -15.35 6.00
N TYR A 99 -7.39 -14.93 5.57
CA TYR A 99 -8.66 -15.19 6.24
C TYR A 99 -9.81 -15.08 5.23
N ASN A 100 -10.98 -15.62 5.58
CA ASN A 100 -12.18 -15.50 4.74
C ASN A 100 -12.59 -14.05 4.63
N GLY A 101 -12.63 -13.55 3.40
CA GLY A 101 -12.90 -12.15 3.07
C GLY A 101 -11.64 -11.30 2.94
N ALA A 102 -10.42 -11.85 2.94
CA ALA A 102 -9.23 -11.06 2.59
C ALA A 102 -9.32 -10.52 1.15
N GLU A 103 -8.80 -9.31 0.94
CA GLU A 103 -8.75 -8.66 -0.36
C GLU A 103 -7.52 -9.15 -1.14
N ILE A 104 -7.69 -9.56 -2.40
CA ILE A 104 -6.64 -10.32 -3.12
C ILE A 104 -5.39 -9.49 -3.31
N ILE A 105 -5.55 -8.28 -3.86
CA ILE A 105 -4.43 -7.40 -4.16
C ILE A 105 -3.68 -6.94 -2.90
N ASP A 106 -4.35 -6.92 -1.75
CA ASP A 106 -3.75 -6.49 -0.49
C ASP A 106 -2.64 -7.42 -0.02
N PHE A 107 -2.68 -8.70 -0.41
CA PHE A 107 -1.57 -9.62 -0.19
C PHE A 107 -0.83 -9.99 -1.48
N SER A 108 -1.50 -10.12 -2.62
CA SER A 108 -0.88 -10.59 -3.85
C SER A 108 0.02 -9.53 -4.49
N GLY A 109 -0.30 -8.25 -4.35
CA GLY A 109 0.58 -7.16 -4.78
C GLY A 109 1.90 -7.15 -4.00
N PRO A 110 1.87 -7.11 -2.66
CA PRO A 110 3.06 -7.28 -1.84
C PRO A 110 3.79 -8.61 -2.06
N TRP A 111 3.05 -9.71 -2.27
CA TRP A 111 3.64 -11.02 -2.61
C TRP A 111 4.54 -10.92 -3.84
N GLU A 112 4.05 -10.30 -4.92
CA GLU A 112 4.82 -10.11 -6.15
C GLU A 112 6.09 -9.29 -5.91
N VAL A 113 5.99 -8.19 -5.13
CA VAL A 113 7.13 -7.34 -4.77
C VAL A 113 8.19 -8.12 -3.99
N PHE A 114 7.78 -8.82 -2.93
CA PHE A 114 8.70 -9.56 -2.07
C PHE A 114 9.32 -10.75 -2.82
N GLY A 115 8.52 -11.49 -3.60
CA GLY A 115 9.03 -12.57 -4.45
C GLY A 115 10.07 -12.08 -5.45
N THR A 116 9.78 -10.97 -6.15
CA THR A 116 10.74 -10.34 -7.08
C THR A 116 12.01 -9.86 -6.37
N ALA A 117 11.89 -9.45 -5.10
CA ALA A 117 13.04 -9.07 -4.27
C ALA A 117 13.87 -10.27 -3.77
N GLY A 118 13.46 -11.51 -4.08
CA GLY A 118 14.11 -12.73 -3.61
C GLY A 118 13.77 -13.11 -2.17
N PHE A 119 12.69 -12.56 -1.61
CA PHE A 119 12.23 -12.93 -0.27
C PHE A 119 11.48 -14.25 -0.34
N LEU A 120 11.44 -14.95 0.79
CA LEU A 120 10.61 -16.15 0.95
C LEU A 120 9.25 -15.76 1.49
N VAL A 121 8.25 -15.82 0.64
CA VAL A 121 6.88 -15.43 0.97
C VAL A 121 6.06 -16.69 1.22
N HIS A 122 5.27 -16.69 2.28
CA HIS A 122 4.32 -17.76 2.57
C HIS A 122 3.05 -17.20 3.20
N THR A 123 1.94 -17.89 2.99
CA THR A 123 0.64 -17.56 3.56
C THR A 123 0.36 -18.38 4.83
N VAL A 124 -0.37 -17.76 5.76
CA VAL A 124 -0.73 -18.36 7.04
C VAL A 124 -2.20 -18.06 7.35
N ALA A 125 -2.98 -19.08 7.69
CA ALA A 125 -4.37 -18.92 8.11
C ALA A 125 -4.72 -19.77 9.32
N GLU A 126 -5.99 -19.80 9.71
CA GLU A 126 -6.46 -20.62 10.84
C GLU A 126 -6.49 -22.12 10.48
N SER A 127 -6.80 -22.46 9.23
CA SER A 127 -6.81 -23.84 8.70
C SER A 127 -6.23 -23.91 7.28
N LEU A 128 -6.02 -25.11 6.76
CA LEU A 128 -5.59 -25.33 5.37
C LEU A 128 -6.76 -25.45 4.38
N GLU A 129 -8.00 -25.23 4.83
CA GLU A 129 -9.15 -25.22 3.94
C GLU A 129 -9.08 -24.04 2.96
N PRO A 130 -9.67 -24.14 1.75
CA PRO A 130 -9.72 -23.01 0.83
C PRO A 130 -10.46 -21.81 1.43
N HIS A 131 -9.77 -20.69 1.55
CA HIS A 131 -10.34 -19.43 2.03
C HIS A 131 -10.94 -18.64 0.87
N MET A 132 -12.16 -18.14 1.04
CA MET A 132 -12.85 -17.33 0.04
C MET A 132 -12.49 -15.85 0.21
N MET A 133 -11.96 -15.23 -0.84
CA MET A 133 -11.59 -13.81 -0.89
C MET A 133 -12.81 -12.92 -1.19
N VAL A 134 -12.68 -11.59 -1.09
CA VAL A 134 -13.80 -10.61 -1.24
C VAL A 134 -14.64 -10.81 -2.52
N PHE A 135 -14.04 -11.28 -3.61
CA PHE A 135 -14.70 -11.53 -4.90
C PHE A 135 -14.82 -13.01 -5.29
N GLY A 136 -14.80 -13.91 -4.30
CA GLY A 136 -15.13 -15.32 -4.50
C GLY A 136 -13.98 -16.22 -4.98
N GLN A 137 -12.81 -15.66 -5.30
CA GLN A 137 -11.61 -16.49 -5.53
C GLN A 137 -11.28 -17.28 -4.27
N LYS A 138 -10.87 -18.54 -4.44
CA LYS A 138 -10.44 -19.39 -3.35
C LYS A 138 -8.92 -19.49 -3.34
N VAL A 139 -8.32 -19.35 -2.15
CA VAL A 139 -6.88 -19.49 -1.94
C VAL A 139 -6.65 -20.51 -0.83
N VAL A 140 -5.75 -21.45 -1.07
CA VAL A 140 -5.32 -22.42 -0.06
C VAL A 140 -4.06 -21.85 0.61
N PRO A 141 -4.04 -21.69 1.94
CA PRO A 141 -2.87 -21.18 2.64
C PRO A 141 -1.77 -22.26 2.74
N ASP A 142 -0.52 -21.83 2.84
CA ASP A 142 0.63 -22.72 2.96
C ASP A 142 0.75 -23.32 4.38
N TYR A 143 0.39 -22.52 5.40
CA TYR A 143 0.55 -22.85 6.81
C TYR A 143 -0.67 -22.47 7.64
N THR A 144 -0.81 -23.12 8.79
CA THR A 144 -1.74 -22.74 9.85
C THR A 144 -1.05 -21.82 10.87
N PHE A 145 -1.82 -21.20 11.76
CA PHE A 145 -1.29 -20.42 12.88
C PHE A 145 -0.32 -21.22 13.77
N GLU A 146 -0.53 -22.53 13.90
CA GLU A 146 0.26 -23.43 14.75
C GLU A 146 1.60 -23.81 14.14
N ASN A 147 1.67 -23.95 12.81
CA ASN A 147 2.87 -24.43 12.11
C ASN A 147 3.57 -23.36 11.24
N SER A 148 3.16 -22.09 11.39
CA SER A 148 3.77 -20.96 10.70
C SER A 148 5.29 -20.86 10.95
N PRO A 149 6.14 -20.90 9.91
CA PRO A 149 7.58 -20.75 10.04
C PRO A 149 8.00 -19.37 10.60
N LYS A 150 9.23 -19.25 11.09
CA LYS A 150 9.80 -17.93 11.44
C LYS A 150 9.77 -16.98 10.24
N ALA A 151 9.54 -15.70 10.52
CA ALA A 151 9.49 -14.64 9.51
C ALA A 151 10.21 -13.38 10.00
N ASP A 152 10.69 -12.55 9.06
CA ASP A 152 11.20 -11.21 9.35
C ASP A 152 10.11 -10.15 9.24
N VAL A 153 9.08 -10.42 8.43
CA VAL A 153 7.96 -9.53 8.15
C VAL A 153 6.64 -10.26 8.38
N LEU A 154 5.73 -9.62 9.11
CA LEU A 154 4.30 -10.00 9.12
C LEU A 154 3.54 -9.04 8.22
N LEU A 155 2.75 -9.55 7.28
CA LEU A 155 1.82 -8.77 6.48
C LEU A 155 0.37 -9.13 6.82
N VAL A 156 -0.44 -8.11 7.11
CA VAL A 156 -1.86 -8.22 7.45
C VAL A 156 -2.69 -7.52 6.37
N PRO A 157 -3.38 -8.26 5.47
CA PRO A 157 -4.18 -7.65 4.42
C PRO A 157 -5.53 -7.13 4.96
N GLY A 158 -6.14 -6.22 4.20
CA GLY A 158 -7.51 -5.80 4.41
C GLY A 158 -8.53 -6.73 3.77
N GLY A 159 -9.71 -6.18 3.52
CA GLY A 159 -10.91 -6.90 3.09
C GLY A 159 -11.97 -6.90 4.18
N GLY A 160 -12.75 -7.99 4.28
CA GLY A 160 -13.82 -8.24 5.24
C GLY A 160 -13.35 -8.42 6.68
N TYR A 161 -12.74 -7.39 7.25
CA TYR A 161 -12.11 -7.39 8.58
C TYR A 161 -13.11 -7.44 9.76
N GLY A 162 -14.37 -7.03 9.54
CA GLY A 162 -15.35 -6.81 10.61
C GLY A 162 -15.63 -8.02 11.50
N GLY A 163 -15.74 -9.21 10.90
CA GLY A 163 -15.87 -10.47 11.65
C GLY A 163 -14.57 -10.88 12.33
N GLN A 164 -13.43 -10.62 11.69
CA GLN A 164 -12.11 -11.02 12.19
C GLN A 164 -11.63 -10.21 13.39
N MET A 165 -12.14 -8.98 13.59
CA MET A 165 -11.89 -8.22 14.82
C MET A 165 -12.40 -8.92 16.09
N LYS A 166 -13.35 -9.86 15.95
CA LYS A 166 -13.89 -10.67 17.05
C LYS A 166 -13.30 -12.08 17.09
N ASN A 167 -12.36 -12.40 16.20
CA ASN A 167 -11.69 -13.70 16.16
C ASN A 167 -10.45 -13.66 17.07
N ASP A 168 -10.61 -14.15 18.30
CA ASP A 168 -9.54 -14.17 19.30
C ASP A 168 -8.31 -14.99 18.86
N ALA A 169 -8.51 -16.06 18.07
CA ALA A 169 -7.41 -16.87 17.56
C ALA A 169 -6.55 -16.07 16.57
N LEU A 170 -7.19 -15.40 15.61
CA LEU A 170 -6.52 -14.57 14.61
C LEU A 170 -5.86 -13.33 15.25
N ILE A 171 -6.57 -12.59 16.10
CA ILE A 171 -6.01 -11.40 16.77
C ILE A 171 -4.86 -11.80 17.70
N GLY A 172 -5.02 -12.89 18.45
CA GLY A 172 -3.97 -13.43 19.29
C GLY A 172 -2.74 -13.86 18.49
N TRP A 173 -2.94 -14.47 17.31
CA TRP A 173 -1.85 -14.84 16.42
C TRP A 173 -1.12 -13.61 15.85
N ILE A 174 -1.84 -12.58 15.39
CA ILE A 174 -1.23 -11.32 14.93
C ILE A 174 -0.34 -10.73 16.02
N LYS A 175 -0.87 -10.64 17.25
CA LYS A 175 -0.12 -10.09 18.39
C LYS A 175 1.16 -10.87 18.66
N ARG A 176 1.06 -12.21 18.82
CA ARG A 176 2.24 -13.06 19.07
C ARG A 176 3.26 -12.96 17.94
N LYS A 177 2.81 -13.09 16.69
CA LYS A 177 3.70 -13.02 15.52
C LYS A 177 4.38 -11.67 15.41
N SER A 178 3.69 -10.59 15.78
CA SER A 178 4.24 -9.24 15.76
C SER A 178 5.43 -9.05 16.70
N ASP A 179 5.51 -9.82 17.80
CA ASP A 179 6.62 -9.75 18.76
C ASP A 179 7.90 -10.39 18.20
N ASP A 180 7.76 -11.35 17.29
CA ASP A 180 8.86 -12.16 16.73
C ASP A 180 9.42 -11.63 15.39
N VAL A 181 8.74 -10.67 14.75
CA VAL A 181 9.13 -10.13 13.43
C VAL A 181 9.84 -8.77 13.56
N LYS A 182 10.72 -8.47 12.60
CA LYS A 182 11.42 -7.18 12.50
C LYS A 182 10.47 -6.06 12.03
N TYR A 183 9.53 -6.39 11.15
CA TYR A 183 8.55 -5.43 10.62
C TYR A 183 7.14 -6.02 10.59
N VAL A 184 6.16 -5.17 10.87
CA VAL A 184 4.73 -5.48 10.70
C VAL A 184 4.18 -4.53 9.65
N MET A 185 3.58 -5.09 8.61
CA MET A 185 2.96 -4.35 7.53
C MET A 185 1.45 -4.62 7.52
N SER A 186 0.62 -3.60 7.33
CA SER A 186 -0.78 -3.79 6.96
C SER A 186 -1.13 -3.08 5.68
N VAL A 187 -2.07 -3.64 4.93
CA VAL A 187 -2.66 -3.00 3.75
C VAL A 187 -4.14 -2.73 3.99
N CYS A 188 -4.63 -1.58 3.52
CA CYS A 188 -6.05 -1.24 3.55
C CYS A 188 -6.63 -1.36 4.97
N THR A 189 -7.76 -2.07 5.13
CA THR A 189 -8.42 -2.31 6.41
C THR A 189 -7.69 -3.28 7.34
N GLY A 190 -6.57 -3.88 6.91
CA GLY A 190 -5.72 -4.69 7.78
C GLY A 190 -5.18 -3.91 8.98
N ALA A 191 -5.10 -2.57 8.86
CA ALA A 191 -4.76 -1.67 9.97
C ALA A 191 -5.72 -1.82 11.17
N PHE A 192 -7.01 -2.12 10.96
CA PHE A 192 -7.95 -2.35 12.08
C PHE A 192 -7.65 -3.63 12.85
N LEU A 193 -7.16 -4.67 12.16
CA LEU A 193 -6.73 -5.91 12.83
C LEU A 193 -5.46 -5.66 13.65
N LEU A 194 -4.54 -4.83 13.17
CA LEU A 194 -3.39 -4.38 13.96
C LEU A 194 -3.83 -3.56 15.18
N GLY A 195 -4.79 -2.65 15.01
CA GLY A 195 -5.35 -1.85 16.10
C GLY A 195 -6.02 -2.72 17.15
N GLN A 196 -6.81 -3.71 16.73
CA GLN A 196 -7.45 -4.68 17.61
C GLN A 196 -6.44 -5.57 18.34
N ALA A 197 -5.30 -5.89 17.72
CA ALA A 197 -4.17 -6.58 18.37
C ALA A 197 -3.40 -5.67 19.36
N GLY A 198 -3.77 -4.39 19.48
CA GLY A 198 -3.14 -3.41 20.36
C GLY A 198 -1.89 -2.75 19.78
N LEU A 199 -1.60 -2.97 18.49
CA LEU A 199 -0.34 -2.55 17.87
C LEU A 199 -0.33 -1.09 17.42
N LEU A 200 -1.50 -0.47 17.24
CA LEU A 200 -1.59 0.93 16.80
C LEU A 200 -1.63 1.96 17.94
N SER A 201 -1.70 1.51 19.20
CA SER A 201 -1.76 2.43 20.34
C SER A 201 -0.54 3.35 20.37
N GLY A 202 -0.76 4.67 20.30
CA GLY A 202 0.30 5.68 20.26
C GLY A 202 1.06 5.79 18.93
N GLN A 203 0.67 5.05 17.90
CA GLN A 203 1.36 5.03 16.61
C GLN A 203 0.78 6.03 15.62
N THR A 204 1.57 6.36 14.60
CA THR A 204 1.07 7.08 13.42
C THR A 204 0.70 6.08 12.35
N ALA A 205 -0.50 6.17 11.78
CA ALA A 205 -1.03 5.17 10.85
C ALA A 205 -1.90 5.78 9.74
N THR A 206 -2.03 5.05 8.63
CA THR A 206 -2.97 5.29 7.52
C THR A 206 -3.79 4.03 7.22
N CYS A 207 -4.85 4.16 6.43
CA CYS A 207 -5.71 3.08 5.97
C CYS A 207 -6.44 3.53 4.69
N THR A 208 -7.26 2.65 4.12
CA THR A 208 -8.04 2.93 2.91
C THR A 208 -9.08 4.05 3.08
N TYR A 209 -9.55 4.53 1.93
CA TYR A 209 -10.49 5.63 1.80
C TYR A 209 -11.82 5.32 2.48
N GLY A 210 -12.41 6.34 3.10
CA GLY A 210 -13.64 6.21 3.88
C GLY A 210 -13.50 5.52 5.24
N MET A 211 -12.34 4.90 5.53
CA MET A 211 -12.10 4.19 6.79
C MET A 211 -10.93 4.75 7.60
N VAL A 212 -10.01 5.51 6.98
CA VAL A 212 -8.81 6.02 7.63
C VAL A 212 -9.07 6.80 8.94
N GLU A 213 -10.18 7.55 9.00
CA GLU A 213 -10.60 8.27 10.21
C GLU A 213 -10.87 7.35 11.41
N ASP A 214 -11.43 6.18 11.15
CA ASP A 214 -11.87 5.26 12.22
C ASP A 214 -10.68 4.65 12.97
N LEU A 215 -9.45 4.80 12.45
CA LEU A 215 -8.24 4.45 13.21
C LEU A 215 -8.07 5.32 14.47
N SER A 216 -8.66 6.52 14.52
CA SER A 216 -8.65 7.37 15.72
C SER A 216 -9.35 6.75 16.93
N ALA A 217 -10.15 5.70 16.73
CA ALA A 217 -10.76 4.93 17.81
C ALA A 217 -9.73 4.13 18.63
N PHE A 218 -8.54 3.86 18.09
CA PHE A 218 -7.46 3.21 18.83
C PHE A 218 -6.66 4.22 19.66
N PRO A 219 -6.35 3.95 20.94
CA PRO A 219 -5.79 4.94 21.85
C PRO A 219 -4.56 5.68 21.32
N ASN A 220 -4.55 7.01 21.37
CA ASN A 220 -3.43 7.86 20.96
C ASN A 220 -2.92 7.66 19.51
N THR A 221 -3.70 7.03 18.65
CA THR A 221 -3.33 6.81 17.24
C THR A 221 -3.42 8.12 16.46
N LYS A 222 -2.35 8.48 15.76
CA LYS A 222 -2.29 9.66 14.88
C LYS A 222 -2.59 9.24 13.44
N VAL A 223 -3.64 9.79 12.86
CA VAL A 223 -4.13 9.41 11.53
C VAL A 223 -3.48 10.29 10.44
N VAL A 224 -3.02 9.67 9.36
CA VAL A 224 -2.50 10.36 8.16
C VAL A 224 -3.39 10.04 6.97
N TYR A 225 -4.00 11.07 6.38
CA TYR A 225 -5.02 10.91 5.33
C TYR A 225 -4.45 10.89 3.89
N ASP A 226 -3.27 11.46 3.68
CA ASP A 226 -2.71 11.73 2.34
C ASP A 226 -1.34 11.07 2.16
N ALA A 227 -1.29 9.77 2.45
CA ALA A 227 -0.08 8.97 2.29
C ALA A 227 -0.43 7.58 1.75
N ARG A 228 0.36 7.07 0.80
CA ARG A 228 0.23 5.69 0.32
C ARG A 228 0.60 4.71 1.43
N TYR A 229 1.58 5.07 2.24
CA TYR A 229 1.95 4.34 3.43
C TYR A 229 2.55 5.27 4.49
N VAL A 230 2.53 4.81 5.73
CA VAL A 230 3.10 5.47 6.90
C VAL A 230 3.92 4.45 7.66
N GLU A 231 5.14 4.84 8.01
CA GLU A 231 6.02 4.08 8.90
C GLU A 231 6.03 4.72 10.29
N SER A 232 5.81 3.91 11.32
CA SER A 232 5.88 4.28 12.74
C SER A 232 6.65 3.19 13.51
N GLY A 233 7.96 3.37 13.63
CA GLY A 233 8.85 2.34 14.19
C GLY A 233 8.88 1.09 13.31
N LYS A 234 8.58 -0.08 13.89
CA LYS A 234 8.52 -1.35 13.13
C LYS A 234 7.22 -1.55 12.34
N ILE A 235 6.23 -0.66 12.52
CA ILE A 235 4.89 -0.80 11.91
C ILE A 235 4.80 0.06 10.65
N ILE A 236 4.40 -0.55 9.55
CA ILE A 236 4.10 0.10 8.28
C ILE A 236 2.63 -0.13 7.97
N THR A 237 1.85 0.93 7.91
CA THR A 237 0.45 0.84 7.47
C THR A 237 0.35 1.47 6.08
N SER A 238 -0.41 0.85 5.17
CA SER A 238 -0.66 1.42 3.86
C SER A 238 -2.14 1.69 3.64
N ALA A 239 -2.41 2.62 2.71
CA ALA A 239 -3.76 2.90 2.25
C ALA A 239 -4.33 1.70 1.45
N GLY A 240 -5.40 1.92 0.70
CA GLY A 240 -6.07 0.83 -0.01
C GLY A 240 -5.25 0.19 -1.14
N LEU A 241 -5.43 -1.12 -1.32
CA LEU A 241 -5.15 -1.87 -2.55
C LEU A 241 -3.70 -1.69 -3.03
N SER A 242 -3.50 -0.99 -4.15
CA SER A 242 -2.20 -0.79 -4.78
C SER A 242 -1.18 -0.06 -3.90
N SER A 243 -1.62 0.63 -2.84
CA SER A 243 -0.72 1.25 -1.88
C SER A 243 0.09 0.21 -1.09
N GLY A 244 -0.40 -1.03 -1.00
CA GLY A 244 0.36 -2.18 -0.49
C GLY A 244 1.60 -2.49 -1.33
N ILE A 245 1.56 -2.28 -2.65
CA ILE A 245 2.71 -2.50 -3.54
C ILE A 245 3.83 -1.53 -3.16
N ASP A 246 3.52 -0.23 -3.04
CA ASP A 246 4.54 0.77 -2.67
C ASP A 246 5.09 0.56 -1.26
N ALA A 247 4.24 0.19 -0.30
CA ALA A 247 4.68 -0.13 1.05
C ALA A 247 5.62 -1.34 1.07
N ALA A 248 5.38 -2.36 0.24
CA ALA A 248 6.28 -3.50 0.10
C ALA A 248 7.60 -3.08 -0.56
N ILE A 249 7.58 -2.24 -1.60
CA ILE A 249 8.81 -1.73 -2.25
C ILE A 249 9.62 -0.87 -1.27
N HIS A 250 8.96 -0.05 -0.46
CA HIS A 250 9.58 0.70 0.63
C HIS A 250 10.26 -0.24 1.63
N LEU A 251 9.58 -1.32 2.03
CA LEU A 251 10.16 -2.29 2.95
C LEU A 251 11.36 -3.05 2.33
N VAL A 252 11.30 -3.41 1.05
CA VAL A 252 12.46 -3.92 0.31
C VAL A 252 13.60 -2.91 0.34
N SER A 253 13.33 -1.62 0.13
CA SER A 253 14.34 -0.57 0.21
C SER A 253 14.97 -0.47 1.60
N LYS A 254 14.21 -0.69 2.68
CA LYS A 254 14.76 -0.71 4.05
C LYS A 254 15.64 -1.91 4.31
N MET A 255 15.25 -3.08 3.81
CA MET A 255 15.91 -4.35 4.13
C MET A 255 17.11 -4.62 3.23
N LEU A 256 17.03 -4.28 1.94
CA LEU A 256 18.06 -4.58 0.93
C LEU A 256 18.64 -3.34 0.25
N GLY A 257 18.16 -2.14 0.58
CA GLY A 257 18.64 -0.87 0.01
C GLY A 257 17.85 -0.41 -1.23
N ARG A 258 17.94 0.88 -1.53
CA ARG A 258 17.16 1.55 -2.58
C ARG A 258 17.42 0.98 -3.99
N GLY A 259 18.65 0.59 -4.30
CA GLY A 259 18.98 0.00 -5.60
C GLY A 259 18.21 -1.29 -5.87
N GLN A 260 18.06 -2.15 -4.87
CA GLN A 260 17.26 -3.38 -5.00
C GLN A 260 15.77 -3.04 -5.20
N ALA A 261 15.23 -2.06 -4.46
CA ALA A 261 13.86 -1.61 -4.64
C ALA A 261 13.59 -1.08 -6.06
N GLN A 262 14.55 -0.33 -6.64
CA GLN A 262 14.47 0.13 -8.03
C GLN A 262 14.49 -1.03 -9.03
N SER A 263 15.37 -2.02 -8.83
CA SER A 263 15.44 -3.21 -9.67
C SER A 263 14.15 -4.03 -9.60
N VAL A 264 13.56 -4.17 -8.41
CA VAL A 264 12.26 -4.84 -8.22
C VAL A 264 11.15 -4.11 -8.95
N ALA A 265 11.04 -2.80 -8.75
CA ALA A 265 10.05 -1.98 -9.46
C ALA A 265 10.21 -2.10 -10.99
N LEU A 266 11.45 -2.03 -11.50
CA LEU A 266 11.74 -2.18 -12.93
C LEU A 266 11.38 -3.59 -13.43
N GLY A 267 11.72 -4.64 -12.68
CA GLY A 267 11.42 -6.02 -13.03
C GLY A 267 9.92 -6.32 -13.10
N MET A 268 9.13 -5.64 -12.28
CA MET A 268 7.66 -5.69 -12.30
C MET A 268 7.05 -4.74 -13.35
N GLU A 269 7.86 -3.98 -14.10
CA GLU A 269 7.43 -2.86 -14.95
C GLU A 269 6.54 -1.85 -14.21
N TYR A 270 6.75 -1.72 -12.90
CA TYR A 270 5.99 -0.86 -12.03
C TYR A 270 6.63 0.53 -11.95
N ARG A 271 5.85 1.57 -12.29
CA ARG A 271 6.28 2.96 -12.12
C ARG A 271 6.27 3.33 -10.64
N TRP A 272 7.38 3.02 -9.96
CA TRP A 272 7.57 3.37 -8.56
C TRP A 272 7.92 4.85 -8.40
N ASP A 273 7.14 5.53 -7.56
CA ASP A 273 7.40 6.89 -7.09
C ASP A 273 7.29 6.89 -5.55
N PRO A 274 8.42 6.91 -4.83
CA PRO A 274 8.43 6.86 -3.36
C PRO A 274 7.85 8.12 -2.71
N ASP A 275 7.75 9.22 -3.46
CA ASP A 275 7.19 10.48 -2.98
C ASP A 275 5.72 10.64 -3.41
N ALA A 276 5.16 9.63 -4.09
CA ALA A 276 3.78 9.66 -4.54
C ALA A 276 2.81 9.73 -3.36
N ARG A 277 1.93 10.72 -3.44
CA ARG A 277 0.75 10.80 -2.57
C ARG A 277 -0.27 9.76 -2.98
N TRP A 278 -1.14 9.41 -2.04
CA TRP A 278 -2.20 8.48 -2.33
C TRP A 278 -3.29 9.18 -3.13
N ALA A 279 -3.55 8.68 -4.35
CA ALA A 279 -4.42 9.34 -5.32
C ALA A 279 -5.73 9.84 -4.69
N ARG A 280 -6.52 8.97 -4.01
CA ARG A 280 -7.77 9.39 -3.35
C ARG A 280 -7.59 10.27 -2.11
N GLY A 281 -6.48 10.15 -1.41
CA GLY A 281 -6.14 11.04 -0.29
C GLY A 281 -5.84 12.47 -0.74
N ALA A 282 -5.38 12.61 -1.99
CA ALA A 282 -5.07 13.88 -2.64
C ALA A 282 -6.24 14.47 -3.44
N LEU A 283 -7.26 13.68 -3.81
CA LEU A 283 -8.41 14.16 -4.58
C LEU A 283 -9.32 15.07 -3.77
N ALA A 284 -9.88 16.08 -4.44
CA ALA A 284 -10.83 17.01 -3.84
C ALA A 284 -12.14 16.33 -3.37
N ASP A 285 -12.45 15.13 -3.87
CA ASP A 285 -13.67 14.40 -3.51
C ASP A 285 -13.71 13.91 -2.07
N ARG A 286 -12.57 13.79 -1.40
CA ARG A 286 -12.49 13.51 0.05
C ARG A 286 -13.21 14.55 0.91
N TYR A 287 -13.38 15.76 0.38
CA TYR A 287 -14.06 16.85 1.07
C TYR A 287 -15.54 16.97 0.69
N LEU A 288 -16.04 16.08 -0.17
CA LEU A 288 -17.42 16.11 -0.59
C LEU A 288 -18.30 15.39 0.45
N PRO A 289 -19.50 15.91 0.72
CA PRO A 289 -20.45 15.26 1.61
C PRO A 289 -20.75 13.83 1.15
N ASP A 290 -21.19 13.02 2.11
CA ASP A 290 -21.58 11.63 1.93
C ASP A 290 -22.26 11.34 0.59
N GLY A 291 -21.82 10.26 -0.07
CA GLY A 291 -22.37 9.73 -1.31
C GLY A 291 -22.29 10.66 -2.51
N LEU A 292 -21.55 11.77 -2.44
CA LEU A 292 -21.00 12.40 -3.66
C LEU A 292 -19.60 11.81 -3.92
N ALA A 293 -18.78 11.65 -2.90
CA ALA A 293 -17.46 11.02 -3.04
C ALA A 293 -17.53 9.60 -3.63
N GLY A 294 -16.55 9.24 -4.47
CA GLY A 294 -16.49 7.91 -5.09
C GLY A 294 -17.57 7.60 -6.13
N GLY A 295 -18.37 8.58 -6.55
CA GLY A 295 -19.30 8.46 -7.68
C GLY A 295 -20.72 7.99 -7.34
N ASP A 296 -21.10 7.89 -6.06
CA ASP A 296 -22.41 7.36 -5.67
C ASP A 296 -23.58 8.29 -6.04
N ALA A 297 -23.49 9.60 -5.93
CA ALA A 297 -24.51 10.61 -6.23
C ALA A 297 -26.00 10.42 -5.79
N ARG A 298 -26.41 9.32 -5.13
CA ARG A 298 -27.81 9.08 -4.74
C ARG A 298 -28.24 10.00 -3.61
N ILE A 299 -29.22 10.88 -3.84
CA ILE A 299 -29.73 11.82 -2.82
C ILE A 299 -31.03 11.27 -2.22
N LYS A 300 -31.07 11.06 -0.89
CA LYS A 300 -32.28 10.58 -0.21
C LYS A 300 -33.45 11.55 -0.45
N GLY A 301 -34.59 11.01 -0.87
CA GLY A 301 -35.76 11.82 -1.22
C GLY A 301 -35.69 12.46 -2.61
N ALA A 302 -34.72 12.06 -3.43
CA ALA A 302 -34.63 12.44 -4.83
C ALA A 302 -34.46 11.23 -5.76
N GLN A 303 -35.04 11.33 -6.95
CA GLN A 303 -34.76 10.43 -8.07
C GLN A 303 -33.64 11.03 -8.90
N THR A 304 -32.44 10.45 -8.80
CA THR A 304 -31.22 10.94 -9.46
C THR A 304 -30.70 9.94 -10.47
N LYS A 305 -30.30 10.41 -11.64
CA LYS A 305 -29.46 9.67 -12.60
C LYS A 305 -28.12 10.39 -12.74
N LEU A 306 -27.02 9.68 -12.47
CA LEU A 306 -25.67 10.20 -12.70
C LEU A 306 -25.46 10.39 -14.21
N ILE A 307 -25.05 11.60 -14.61
CA ILE A 307 -24.68 11.93 -16.00
C ILE A 307 -23.17 11.75 -16.18
N SER A 308 -22.37 12.39 -15.31
CA SER A 308 -20.91 12.30 -15.36
C SER A 308 -20.26 12.68 -14.03
N THR A 309 -19.03 12.20 -13.84
CA THR A 309 -18.11 12.61 -12.76
C THR A 309 -16.77 12.99 -13.36
N GLU A 310 -16.20 14.12 -12.96
CA GLU A 310 -14.89 14.57 -13.41
C GLU A 310 -14.18 15.31 -12.28
N GLY A 311 -12.88 15.09 -12.11
CA GLY A 311 -12.11 15.87 -11.15
C GLY A 311 -10.66 15.45 -11.00
N ASP A 312 -9.96 16.23 -10.19
CA ASP A 312 -8.53 16.16 -9.86
C ASP A 312 -8.30 16.50 -8.37
N ALA A 313 -7.05 16.80 -8.02
CA ALA A 313 -6.65 17.13 -6.65
C ALA A 313 -7.29 18.42 -6.11
N ASP A 314 -7.67 19.35 -7.00
CA ASP A 314 -8.11 20.69 -6.64
C ASP A 314 -9.60 20.92 -6.90
N ARG A 315 -10.20 20.19 -7.85
CA ARG A 315 -11.60 20.34 -8.24
C ARG A 315 -12.25 18.99 -8.51
N TRP A 316 -13.52 18.86 -8.09
CA TRP A 316 -14.36 17.73 -8.46
C TRP A 316 -15.76 18.20 -8.86
N GLU A 317 -16.35 17.59 -9.88
CA GLU A 317 -17.64 17.92 -10.47
C GLU A 317 -18.53 16.67 -10.62
N PHE A 318 -19.80 16.81 -10.20
CA PHE A 318 -20.85 15.81 -10.43
C PHE A 318 -21.98 16.43 -11.25
N LYS A 319 -22.34 15.77 -12.34
CA LYS A 319 -23.54 16.11 -13.12
C LYS A 319 -24.62 15.08 -12.86
N LEU A 320 -25.77 15.55 -12.39
CA LEU A 320 -26.92 14.72 -12.04
C LEU A 320 -28.15 15.22 -12.78
N LEU A 321 -28.92 14.27 -13.31
CA LEU A 321 -30.30 14.52 -13.71
C LEU A 321 -31.21 14.18 -12.53
N MET A 322 -32.02 15.14 -12.10
CA MET A 322 -33.03 14.94 -11.05
C MET A 322 -34.42 15.02 -11.64
N SER A 323 -35.17 13.92 -11.60
CA SER A 323 -36.59 13.89 -12.03
C SER A 323 -37.53 14.29 -10.88
N GLU A 324 -37.17 13.97 -9.64
CA GLU A 324 -37.91 14.34 -8.44
C GLU A 324 -36.94 14.69 -7.31
N PRO A 325 -37.19 15.73 -6.50
CA PRO A 325 -38.24 16.73 -6.68
C PRO A 325 -37.92 17.66 -7.86
N ASN A 326 -38.95 18.09 -8.60
CA ASN A 326 -38.80 19.00 -9.74
C ASN A 326 -38.70 20.50 -9.34
N SER A 327 -38.75 20.79 -8.03
CA SER A 327 -38.62 22.15 -7.49
C SER A 327 -37.15 22.47 -7.14
N PRO A 328 -36.55 23.53 -7.72
CA PRO A 328 -35.21 23.97 -7.36
C PRO A 328 -35.01 24.22 -5.86
N ALA A 329 -36.02 24.80 -5.19
CA ALA A 329 -35.95 25.05 -3.75
C ALA A 329 -35.89 23.75 -2.93
N ARG A 330 -36.63 22.72 -3.34
CA ARG A 330 -36.60 21.42 -2.68
C ARG A 330 -35.28 20.69 -2.95
N ILE A 331 -34.75 20.74 -4.17
CA ILE A 331 -33.42 20.20 -4.51
C ILE A 331 -32.34 20.86 -3.63
N ILE A 332 -32.34 22.19 -3.55
CA ILE A 332 -31.38 22.94 -2.72
C ILE A 332 -31.51 22.54 -1.24
N ASN A 333 -32.74 22.40 -0.73
CA ASN A 333 -32.95 22.00 0.66
C ASN A 333 -32.51 20.55 0.92
N LEU A 334 -32.76 19.59 0.02
CA LEU A 334 -32.26 18.22 0.17
C LEU A 334 -30.73 18.16 0.16
N LEU A 335 -30.08 18.96 -0.70
CA LEU A 335 -28.63 19.08 -0.70
C LEU A 335 -28.15 19.70 0.61
N ARG A 336 -28.75 20.81 1.06
CA ARG A 336 -28.45 21.44 2.36
C ARG A 336 -28.61 20.49 3.52
N GLU A 337 -29.74 19.79 3.60
CA GLU A 337 -30.01 18.77 4.60
C GLU A 337 -28.94 17.69 4.56
N ARG A 338 -28.54 17.20 3.38
CA ARG A 338 -27.49 16.18 3.25
C ARG A 338 -26.12 16.67 3.71
N ILE A 339 -25.73 17.86 3.28
CA ILE A 339 -24.46 18.49 3.66
C ILE A 339 -24.42 18.78 5.16
N ALA A 340 -25.54 19.26 5.71
CA ALA A 340 -25.70 19.60 7.12
C ALA A 340 -25.94 18.36 8.00
N ALA A 341 -26.45 17.25 7.43
CA ALA A 341 -26.85 16.06 8.17
C ALA A 341 -25.70 15.51 8.99
N ASN A 342 -24.46 15.60 8.50
CA ASN A 342 -23.25 15.34 9.29
C ASN A 342 -23.36 14.06 10.17
N SER A 343 -24.12 13.08 9.68
CA SER A 343 -24.76 12.06 10.50
C SER A 343 -24.03 10.75 10.31
N GLY A 344 -23.33 10.33 11.36
CA GLY A 344 -22.72 9.02 11.43
C GLY A 344 -23.77 7.94 11.25
N VAL A 345 -23.58 7.13 10.22
CA VAL A 345 -24.09 5.77 10.16
C VAL A 345 -22.88 4.94 9.81
N GLY A 346 -22.45 4.08 10.73
CA GLY A 346 -21.23 3.28 10.58
C GLY A 346 -21.17 2.54 9.23
N GLY A 347 -19.98 2.49 8.65
CA GLY A 347 -19.69 1.89 7.34
C GLY A 347 -19.38 2.96 6.29
N MET A 348 -18.10 3.10 5.91
CA MET A 348 -17.55 4.01 4.87
C MET A 348 -17.92 5.50 4.93
N VAL A 349 -18.82 5.90 5.82
CA VAL A 349 -19.51 7.19 5.81
C VAL A 349 -19.54 7.75 7.23
N LYS A 350 -18.58 8.63 7.54
CA LYS A 350 -18.60 9.44 8.77
C LYS A 350 -18.15 10.87 8.51
N ARG A 351 -18.46 11.71 9.49
CA ARG A 351 -18.12 13.13 9.61
C ARG A 351 -16.72 13.41 9.07
N ILE A 352 -16.58 14.43 8.20
CA ILE A 352 -15.28 14.91 7.74
C ILE A 352 -14.64 15.67 8.92
N SER A 353 -14.07 14.93 9.88
CA SER A 353 -13.50 15.44 11.13
C SER A 353 -12.35 16.42 10.92
N HIS A 354 -11.71 16.38 9.75
CA HIS A 354 -10.65 17.28 9.35
C HIS A 354 -11.15 18.62 8.79
N LEU A 355 -12.46 18.89 8.76
CA LEU A 355 -12.98 20.23 8.45
C LEU A 355 -12.95 21.11 9.71
N ARG A 356 -12.15 22.19 9.66
CA ARG A 356 -12.08 23.20 10.74
C ARG A 356 -13.31 24.09 10.78
N THR A 357 -13.97 24.30 9.65
CA THR A 357 -15.15 25.15 9.52
C THR A 357 -16.26 24.42 8.77
N GLY A 358 -17.51 24.60 9.22
CA GLY A 358 -18.67 24.09 8.49
C GLY A 358 -18.85 24.74 7.11
N PRO A 359 -19.60 24.10 6.21
CA PRO A 359 -19.84 24.60 4.86
C PRO A 359 -20.62 25.92 4.90
N THR A 360 -20.04 26.97 4.32
CA THR A 360 -20.74 28.26 4.12
C THR A 360 -21.40 28.29 2.75
N PHE A 361 -22.70 28.55 2.70
CA PHE A 361 -23.49 28.57 1.47
C PHE A 361 -23.50 29.96 0.84
N ILE A 362 -23.10 30.06 -0.43
CA ILE A 362 -23.21 31.28 -1.23
C ILE A 362 -24.13 30.98 -2.42
N GLY A 363 -25.35 31.53 -2.41
CA GLY A 363 -26.35 31.33 -3.47
C GLY A 363 -27.55 32.28 -3.34
N GLY A 364 -28.21 32.59 -4.46
CA GLY A 364 -29.37 33.49 -4.54
C GLY A 364 -30.50 32.91 -5.38
N ALA A 365 -31.74 33.37 -5.16
CA ALA A 365 -32.98 32.79 -5.69
C ALA A 365 -33.08 32.68 -7.24
N LYS A 366 -32.17 33.33 -8.00
CA LYS A 366 -32.18 33.36 -9.47
C LYS A 366 -31.15 32.43 -10.13
N ASN A 367 -30.14 31.95 -9.41
CA ASN A 367 -29.09 31.08 -9.96
C ASN A 367 -29.10 29.72 -9.25
N THR A 368 -29.06 28.63 -10.00
CA THR A 368 -29.02 27.25 -9.48
C THR A 368 -27.64 26.87 -8.92
N GLU A 369 -26.76 27.81 -8.61
CA GLU A 369 -25.39 27.53 -8.14
C GLU A 369 -25.32 27.47 -6.60
N ILE A 370 -24.64 26.47 -6.04
CA ILE A 370 -24.39 26.36 -4.59
C ILE A 370 -22.89 26.27 -4.33
N ARG A 371 -22.24 27.39 -3.99
CA ARG A 371 -20.81 27.36 -3.63
C ARG A 371 -20.63 27.04 -2.14
N TRP A 372 -19.65 26.19 -1.82
CA TRP A 372 -19.25 25.88 -0.44
C TRP A 372 -17.83 26.34 -0.17
N LYS A 373 -17.65 27.00 0.97
CA LYS A 373 -16.31 27.22 1.53
C LYS A 373 -16.18 26.44 2.83
N PHE A 374 -15.10 25.70 2.94
CA PHE A 374 -14.62 25.06 4.17
C PHE A 374 -13.10 25.24 4.25
N THR A 375 -12.54 25.00 5.42
CA THR A 375 -11.10 24.97 5.67
C THR A 375 -10.73 23.59 6.20
N ASP A 376 -9.73 22.94 5.61
CA ASP A 376 -9.26 21.63 6.08
C ASP A 376 -8.27 21.73 7.26
N ASP A 377 -7.78 20.58 7.72
CA ASP A 377 -6.80 20.42 8.79
C ASP A 377 -5.46 21.11 8.47
N GLN A 378 -5.16 21.32 7.19
CA GLN A 378 -3.96 22.01 6.70
C GLN A 378 -4.20 23.50 6.39
N GLY A 379 -5.41 24.02 6.62
CA GLY A 379 -5.73 25.43 6.35
C GLY A 379 -6.05 25.73 4.87
N ARG A 380 -6.16 24.72 4.01
CA ARG A 380 -6.51 24.87 2.59
C ARG A 380 -8.01 25.10 2.46
N GLY A 381 -8.41 25.92 1.49
CA GLY A 381 -9.80 26.29 1.28
C GLY A 381 -10.29 26.10 -0.15
N CYS A 382 -11.59 25.81 -0.24
CA CYS A 382 -12.51 25.96 -1.39
C CYS A 382 -12.78 24.71 -2.27
N VAL A 383 -14.07 24.34 -2.37
CA VAL A 383 -14.64 23.46 -3.40
C VAL A 383 -15.93 24.11 -3.93
N THR A 384 -16.05 24.28 -5.24
CA THR A 384 -17.23 24.89 -5.86
C THR A 384 -18.13 23.82 -6.47
N LEU A 385 -19.34 23.63 -5.92
CA LEU A 385 -20.37 22.83 -6.59
C LEU A 385 -21.22 23.75 -7.48
N LYS A 386 -21.23 23.49 -8.79
CA LYS A 386 -22.14 24.16 -9.72
C LYS A 386 -23.27 23.21 -10.09
N LEU A 387 -24.52 23.59 -9.81
CA LEU A 387 -25.67 22.92 -10.44
C LEU A 387 -26.15 23.83 -11.58
N ALA A 388 -26.06 23.35 -12.81
CA ALA A 388 -26.67 23.99 -13.97
C ALA A 388 -27.93 23.20 -14.32
N ARG A 389 -29.05 23.90 -14.51
CA ARG A 389 -30.24 23.30 -15.11
C ARG A 389 -29.98 23.18 -16.61
N ASP A 390 -30.02 21.97 -17.15
CA ASP A 390 -30.13 21.80 -18.59
C ASP A 390 -31.60 22.07 -18.94
N THR A 391 -31.88 23.28 -19.44
CA THR A 391 -33.18 23.61 -20.02
C THR A 391 -33.19 23.08 -21.44
N LYS A 392 -33.66 21.84 -21.61
CA LYS A 392 -34.34 21.47 -22.84
C LYS A 392 -35.79 21.91 -22.78
#